data_AF-A0A821RLM0-F1
#
_entry.id   AF-A0A821RLM0-F1
#
_cell.length_a   1.000
_cell.length_b   1.000
_cell.length_c   1.000
_cell.angle_alpha   90.00
_cell.angle_beta   90.00
_cell.angle_gamma   90.00
#
_symmetry.space_group_name_H-M   'P 1'
#
loop_
_entity.id
_entity.type
_entity.pdbx_description
1 polymer ?
#
loop_
_entity_poly.entity_id
_entity_poly.type
_entity_poly.pdbx_seq_one_letter_code
_entity_poly.pdbx_strand_id
1 'polypeptide(L)'
;MTKKKNYVISEQLLQALKEENIYTILINPSNITLDQTSIDLPNKIFCEQITDTHVLPVIREERPYGMLLSFGERTALHCGIRLHEENMLAAYLCNILGEQNIFIC
;
A
#
# COMPACT_ATOMS: atom_id res chain seq x y z
N MET A 1 1.17 23.45 -8.48
CA MET A 1 0.24 22.33 -8.18
C MET A 1 1.06 21.09 -7.87
N THR A 2 1.32 20.86 -6.59
CA THR A 2 2.10 19.70 -6.11
C THR A 2 1.23 18.45 -6.26
N LYS A 3 1.66 17.47 -7.09
CA LYS A 3 0.98 16.16 -7.13
C LYS A 3 1.09 15.52 -5.75
N LYS A 4 -0.03 15.26 -5.09
CA LYS A 4 -0.06 14.48 -3.84
C LYS A 4 0.53 13.10 -4.13
N LYS A 5 1.51 12.68 -3.33
CA LYS A 5 2.11 11.36 -3.41
C LYS A 5 1.26 10.41 -2.58
N ASN A 6 0.68 9.40 -3.21
CA ASN A 6 -0.17 8.39 -2.54
C ASN A 6 0.63 7.10 -2.32
N TYR A 7 0.38 6.36 -1.23
CA TYR A 7 1.17 5.16 -0.86
C TYR A 7 0.28 4.01 -0.35
N VAL A 8 0.64 2.75 -0.63
CA VAL A 8 -0.05 1.54 -0.10
C VAL A 8 0.70 0.91 1.07
N ILE A 9 -0.02 0.66 2.18
CA ILE A 9 0.54 0.63 3.54
C ILE A 9 -0.13 -0.44 4.44
N SER A 10 0.51 -0.83 5.55
CA SER A 10 0.01 -1.63 6.67
C SER A 10 -0.07 -0.78 7.93
N GLU A 11 -0.83 -1.23 8.92
CA GLU A 11 -1.27 -0.44 10.06
C GLU A 11 -0.16 0.30 10.86
N GLN A 12 1.05 -0.25 10.90
CA GLN A 12 2.08 0.09 11.89
C GLN A 12 2.90 1.38 11.65
N LEU A 13 2.84 2.03 10.47
CA LEU A 13 3.37 3.40 10.27
C LEU A 13 2.33 4.32 9.63
N LEU A 14 1.05 3.94 9.60
CA LEU A 14 0.02 4.91 9.26
C LEU A 14 0.14 6.16 10.14
N GLN A 15 0.57 6.01 11.39
CA GLN A 15 0.89 7.11 12.28
C GLN A 15 2.09 7.96 11.80
N ALA A 16 3.23 7.35 11.48
CA ALA A 16 4.42 8.09 11.07
C ALA A 16 4.22 8.80 9.72
N LEU A 17 3.54 8.15 8.77
CA LEU A 17 3.23 8.78 7.49
C LEU A 17 2.20 9.90 7.61
N LYS A 18 1.26 9.78 8.54
CA LYS A 18 0.31 10.85 8.88
C LYS A 18 1.03 12.08 9.45
N GLU A 19 2.03 11.88 10.31
CA GLU A 19 2.87 12.95 10.87
C GLU A 19 3.68 13.67 9.77
N GLU A 20 4.17 12.94 8.78
CA GLU A 20 4.87 13.48 7.61
C GLU A 20 3.94 14.07 6.52
N ASN A 21 2.62 14.16 6.80
CA ASN A 21 1.60 14.66 5.86
C ASN A 21 1.58 13.92 4.51
N ILE A 22 1.90 12.62 4.54
CA ILE A 22 1.87 11.76 3.38
C ILE A 22 0.45 11.22 3.18
N TYR A 23 -0.01 11.18 1.93
CA TYR A 23 -1.32 10.59 1.62
C TYR A 23 -1.23 9.06 1.59
N THR A 24 -2.01 8.41 2.42
CA THR A 24 -1.91 6.98 2.68
C THR A 24 -3.18 6.25 2.26
N ILE A 25 -2.98 5.12 1.57
CA ILE A 25 -4.01 4.18 1.15
C ILE A 25 -3.70 2.85 1.82
N LEU A 26 -4.66 2.30 2.54
CA LEU A 26 -4.55 0.99 3.16
C LEU A 26 -5.36 -0.01 2.33
N ILE A 27 -4.73 -1.09 1.88
CA ILE A 27 -5.45 -2.23 1.32
C ILE A 27 -5.40 -3.35 2.35
N ASN A 28 -6.53 -3.61 2.99
CA ASN A 28 -6.66 -4.62 4.03
C ASN A 28 -7.51 -5.80 3.51
N PRO A 29 -7.13 -7.07 3.78
CA PRO A 29 -7.94 -8.22 3.44
C PRO A 29 -9.39 -8.08 3.91
N SER A 30 -10.35 -8.40 3.06
CA SER A 30 -11.79 -8.30 3.36
C SER A 30 -12.27 -9.20 4.51
N ASN A 31 -11.44 -10.15 4.96
CA ASN A 31 -11.69 -11.08 6.06
C ASN A 31 -11.04 -10.64 7.39
N ILE A 32 -10.33 -9.50 7.41
CA ILE A 32 -9.65 -8.99 8.60
C ILE A 32 -10.28 -7.65 8.99
N THR A 33 -10.63 -7.52 10.26
CA THR A 33 -11.13 -6.26 10.83
C THR A 33 -9.95 -5.42 11.30
N LEU A 34 -9.92 -4.14 10.91
CA LEU A 34 -8.94 -3.19 11.44
C LEU A 34 -9.27 -2.84 12.88
N ASP A 35 -8.23 -2.67 13.70
CA ASP A 35 -8.41 -2.18 15.05
C ASP A 35 -8.96 -0.75 15.05
N GLN A 36 -9.83 -0.45 16.01
CA GLN A 36 -10.53 0.85 16.10
C GLN A 36 -9.57 2.04 16.25
N THR A 37 -8.38 1.81 16.80
CA THR A 37 -7.34 2.84 16.95
C THR A 37 -6.71 3.25 15.63
N SER A 38 -6.90 2.46 14.58
CA SER A 38 -6.11 2.54 13.36
C SER A 38 -6.92 2.80 12.10
N ILE A 39 -8.25 2.66 12.21
CA ILE A 39 -9.19 2.92 11.10
C ILE A 39 -9.18 4.38 10.63
N ASP A 40 -8.80 5.32 11.49
CA ASP A 40 -8.75 6.76 11.20
C ASP A 40 -7.34 7.28 10.84
N LEU A 41 -6.36 6.37 10.76
CA LEU A 41 -5.00 6.73 10.36
C LEU A 41 -4.84 6.89 8.84
N PRO A 42 -5.30 5.96 7.98
CA PRO A 42 -5.16 6.07 6.54
C PRO A 42 -6.13 7.11 5.96
N ASN A 43 -5.76 7.73 4.85
CA ASN A 43 -6.70 8.63 4.14
C ASN A 43 -7.77 7.87 3.36
N LYS A 44 -7.47 6.66 2.90
CA LYS A 44 -8.42 5.79 2.19
C LYS A 44 -8.16 4.33 2.54
N ILE A 45 -9.23 3.55 2.68
CA ILE A 45 -9.17 2.11 2.97
C ILE A 45 -9.89 1.36 1.86
N PHE A 46 -9.26 0.29 1.37
CA PHE A 46 -9.86 -0.71 0.50
C PHE A 46 -9.89 -2.06 1.22
N CYS A 47 -11.07 -2.66 1.31
CA CYS A 47 -11.24 -3.99 1.89
C CYS A 47 -11.30 -5.03 0.76
N GLU A 48 -10.14 -5.43 0.26
CA GLU A 48 -9.98 -6.25 -0.95
C GLU A 48 -9.12 -7.48 -0.68
N GLN A 49 -9.25 -8.51 -1.52
CA GLN A 49 -8.30 -9.63 -1.47
C GLN A 49 -6.90 -9.19 -1.91
N ILE A 50 -5.87 -9.70 -1.24
CA ILE A 50 -4.47 -9.36 -1.55
C ILE A 50 -3.97 -10.25 -2.68
N THR A 51 -4.50 -10.00 -3.87
CA THR A 51 -4.12 -10.66 -5.13
C THR A 51 -3.98 -9.59 -6.21
N ASP A 52 -3.17 -9.86 -7.24
CA ASP A 52 -2.85 -8.89 -8.29
C ASP A 52 -4.11 -8.37 -9.00
N THR A 53 -5.10 -9.24 -9.20
CA THR A 53 -6.36 -8.89 -9.87
C THR A 53 -7.21 -7.90 -9.08
N HIS A 54 -7.07 -7.87 -7.75
CA HIS A 54 -7.78 -6.95 -6.86
C HIS A 54 -6.95 -5.72 -6.50
N VAL A 55 -5.64 -5.86 -6.36
CA VAL A 55 -4.73 -4.76 -6.00
C VAL A 55 -4.41 -3.85 -7.19
N LEU A 56 -4.23 -4.40 -8.39
CA LEU A 56 -3.88 -3.61 -9.57
C LEU A 56 -4.94 -2.56 -9.96
N PRO A 57 -6.26 -2.85 -9.90
CA PRO A 57 -7.28 -1.83 -10.11
C PRO A 57 -7.16 -0.64 -9.14
N VAL A 58 -6.85 -0.90 -7.87
CA VAL A 58 -6.63 0.15 -6.86
C VAL A 58 -5.43 1.01 -7.23
N ILE A 59 -4.29 0.39 -7.59
CA ILE A 59 -3.09 1.12 -8.04
C ILE A 59 -3.38 1.95 -9.29
N ARG A 60 -4.17 1.41 -10.22
CA ARG A 60 -4.55 2.10 -11.46
C ARG A 60 -5.40 3.34 -11.20
N GLU A 61 -6.36 3.25 -10.29
CA GLU A 61 -7.26 4.35 -9.92
C GLU A 61 -6.54 5.40 -9.07
N GLU A 62 -5.85 4.96 -8.03
CA GLU A 62 -5.24 5.84 -7.04
C GLU A 62 -3.88 6.42 -7.46
N ARG A 63 -3.23 5.79 -8.44
CA ARG A 63 -1.92 6.18 -8.98
C ARG A 63 -0.90 6.51 -7.87
N PRO A 64 -0.62 5.56 -6.95
CA PRO A 64 0.34 5.80 -5.90
C PRO A 64 1.75 6.03 -6.44
N TYR A 65 2.49 6.88 -5.75
CA TYR A 65 3.90 7.13 -6.02
C TYR A 65 4.75 5.90 -5.71
N GLY A 66 4.37 5.17 -4.66
CA GLY A 66 5.00 3.89 -4.36
C GLY A 66 4.23 3.05 -3.37
N MET A 67 4.64 1.78 -3.28
CA MET A 67 4.15 0.81 -2.32
C MET A 67 5.22 0.54 -1.28
N LEU A 68 4.81 0.48 -0.03
CA LEU A 68 5.66 0.03 1.07
C LEU A 68 5.22 -1.42 1.35
N LEU A 69 6.16 -2.37 1.21
CA LEU A 69 5.83 -3.81 1.09
C LEU A 69 6.28 -4.67 2.26
N SER A 70 6.71 -4.04 3.34
CA SER A 70 7.61 -4.69 4.23
C SER A 70 7.31 -4.93 5.79
N PHE A 71 6.05 -4.91 6.26
CA PHE A 71 5.50 -5.14 7.63
C PHE A 71 4.12 -5.83 7.57
N GLY A 72 3.68 -6.27 6.39
CA GLY A 72 2.45 -7.06 6.28
C GLY A 72 2.77 -8.50 6.05
N GLU A 73 1.72 -9.31 6.10
CA GLU A 73 1.83 -10.74 6.00
C GLU A 73 2.45 -11.17 4.66
N ARG A 74 2.98 -12.39 4.63
CA ARG A 74 3.65 -13.01 3.46
C ARG A 74 2.87 -12.81 2.15
N THR A 75 1.54 -12.80 2.22
CA THR A 75 0.63 -12.57 1.10
C THR A 75 0.82 -11.20 0.45
N ALA A 76 0.89 -10.12 1.23
CA ALA A 76 1.05 -8.76 0.71
C ALA A 76 2.45 -8.55 0.12
N LEU A 77 3.47 -9.09 0.80
CA LEU A 77 4.84 -9.05 0.30
C LEU A 77 4.97 -9.76 -1.05
N HIS A 78 4.48 -11.00 -1.15
CA HIS A 78 4.55 -11.76 -2.40
C HIS A 78 3.74 -11.11 -3.53
N CYS A 79 2.55 -10.59 -3.22
CA CYS A 79 1.73 -9.86 -4.20
C CYS A 79 2.50 -8.65 -4.75
N GLY A 80 3.05 -7.81 -3.87
CA GLY A 80 3.81 -6.63 -4.28
C GLY A 80 5.08 -6.95 -5.07
N ILE A 81 5.84 -7.98 -4.65
CA ILE A 81 7.02 -8.45 -5.39
C ILE A 81 6.61 -8.93 -6.78
N ARG A 82 5.57 -9.77 -6.89
CA ARG A 82 5.10 -10.28 -8.19
C ARG A 82 4.65 -9.16 -9.12
N LEU A 83 3.88 -8.19 -8.62
CA LEU A 83 3.47 -7.01 -9.39
C LEU A 83 4.68 -6.22 -9.94
N HIS A 84 5.78 -6.19 -9.20
CA HIS A 84 7.02 -5.53 -9.62
C HIS A 84 7.83 -6.38 -10.60
N GLU A 85 8.06 -7.66 -10.31
CA GLU A 85 8.80 -8.60 -11.16
C GLU A 85 8.12 -8.81 -12.53
N GLU A 86 6.80 -8.83 -12.55
CA GLU A 86 5.99 -8.91 -13.78
C GLU A 86 5.86 -7.55 -14.49
N ASN A 87 6.53 -6.50 -13.99
CA ASN A 87 6.55 -5.15 -14.55
C ASN A 87 5.16 -4.49 -14.67
N MET A 88 4.18 -4.94 -13.88
CA MET A 88 2.80 -4.45 -13.90
C MET A 88 2.68 -3.04 -13.31
N LEU A 89 3.59 -2.66 -12.41
CA LEU A 89 3.62 -1.34 -11.78
C LEU A 89 4.19 -0.23 -12.67
N ALA A 90 4.99 -0.58 -13.69
CA ALA A 90 5.71 0.40 -14.52
C ALA A 90 4.76 1.35 -15.28
N ALA A 91 3.61 0.84 -15.73
CA ALA A 91 2.58 1.65 -16.40
C ALA A 91 1.96 2.73 -15.49
N TYR A 92 2.14 2.59 -14.17
CA TYR A 92 1.54 3.46 -13.16
C TYR A 92 2.56 4.36 -12.47
N LEU A 93 3.86 4.28 -12.84
CA LEU A 93 4.97 4.98 -12.17
C LEU A 93 4.99 4.71 -10.66
N CYS A 94 4.53 3.53 -10.26
CA CYS A 94 4.47 3.10 -8.88
C CYS A 94 5.73 2.29 -8.57
N ASN A 95 6.54 2.77 -7.63
CA ASN A 95 7.78 2.08 -7.22
C ASN A 95 7.57 1.27 -5.95
N ILE A 96 8.31 0.17 -5.77
CA ILE A 96 8.50 -0.38 -4.43
C ILE A 96 9.52 0.51 -3.72
N LEU A 97 9.23 0.91 -2.49
CA LEU A 97 10.09 1.76 -1.68
C LEU A 97 10.68 0.96 -0.51
N GLY A 98 12.01 1.04 -0.32
CA GLY A 98 12.78 0.28 0.69
C GLY A 98 13.75 -0.75 0.08
N GLU A 99 14.69 -1.26 0.88
CA GLU A 99 15.62 -2.34 0.48
C GLU A 99 15.07 -3.74 0.84
N GLN A 100 15.73 -4.79 0.34
CA GLN A 100 15.42 -6.23 0.47
C GLN A 100 15.32 -6.78 1.93
N ASN A 101 15.37 -5.89 2.94
CA ASN A 101 15.05 -6.16 4.34
C ASN A 101 14.08 -5.08 4.82
N ILE A 102 12.99 -5.53 5.41
CA ILE A 102 11.69 -5.16 4.90
C ILE A 102 10.89 -4.37 6.00
N PHE A 103 10.33 -3.16 5.70
CA PHE A 103 9.39 -2.26 6.44
C PHE A 103 8.07 -1.81 5.62
N ILE A 104 6.80 -2.34 5.76
CA ILE A 104 5.46 -2.07 5.08
C ILE A 104 4.78 -1.05 5.95
N CYS A 105 4.74 0.19 5.54
CA CYS A 105 4.30 1.14 6.50
C CYS A 105 3.73 2.35 5.88
#